data_AF-A0AAD4ZYX0-F1
#
_entry.id   AF-A0AAD4ZYX0-F1
#
_cell.length_a   1.000
_cell.length_b   1.000
_cell.length_c   1.000
_cell.angle_alpha   90.00
_cell.angle_beta   90.00
_cell.angle_gamma   90.00
#
_symmetry.space_group_name_H-M   'P 1'
#
loop_
_entity.id
_entity.type
_entity.pdbx_description
1 polymer ?
#
loop_
_entity_poly.entity_id
_entity_poly.type
_entity_poly.pdbx_seq_one_letter_code
_entity_poly.pdbx_strand_id
1 'polypeptide(L)'
;IFREEFGLHQSKVYCFVHLSIQEHLAALYVHLTFIKEKRNVLKQSLNHLFFDNDDDVISYYSGYIKNFETLSDVHRSAVYQTLKSQTGHLDLFLRFLLGLSLESNQKLLHSLVTQTGSSSQNRDETVQYIKKKISEDLPPEKSINLFHCLNELGDDSLVEEIQQYLKSGTQSELSPSQWSALVFVLLTSAQDLEEFDLNKYFTPDKIRDE
;
A
#
# COMPACT_ATOMS: atom_id res chain seq x y z
N ILE A 1 -23.64 7.73 -4.89
CA ILE A 1 -22.75 6.55 -5.10
C ILE A 1 -22.72 6.17 -6.58
N PHE A 2 -23.88 6.02 -7.22
CA PHE A 2 -23.98 5.82 -8.66
C PHE A 2 -24.45 7.07 -9.41
N ARG A 3 -24.00 7.22 -10.65
CA ARG A 3 -24.48 8.18 -11.65
C ARG A 3 -25.15 7.40 -12.77
N GLU A 4 -26.31 7.88 -13.22
CA GLU A 4 -26.99 7.36 -14.41
C GLU A 4 -26.41 8.03 -15.66
N GLU A 5 -26.03 7.24 -16.65
CA GLU A 5 -25.56 7.72 -17.94
C GLU A 5 -26.32 7.03 -19.08
N PHE A 6 -26.49 7.76 -20.18
CA PHE A 6 -27.09 7.22 -21.40
C PHE A 6 -25.99 6.77 -22.34
N GLY A 7 -25.85 5.45 -22.53
CA GLY A 7 -24.89 4.89 -23.47
C GLY A 7 -25.29 5.09 -24.94
N LEU A 8 -24.39 4.72 -25.87
CA LEU A 8 -24.60 4.80 -27.33
C LEU A 8 -25.88 4.09 -27.83
N HIS A 9 -26.46 3.18 -27.05
CA HIS A 9 -27.65 2.40 -27.41
C HIS A 9 -28.91 2.84 -26.65
N GLN A 10 -28.93 4.05 -26.04
CA GLN A 10 -30.04 4.54 -25.19
C GLN A 10 -30.40 3.62 -24.01
N SER A 11 -29.55 2.65 -23.68
CA SER A 11 -29.67 1.83 -22.49
C SER A 11 -29.18 2.60 -21.27
N LYS A 12 -29.93 2.49 -20.17
CA LYS A 12 -29.54 3.06 -18.88
C LYS A 12 -28.35 2.26 -18.34
N VAL A 13 -27.22 2.93 -18.14
CA VAL A 13 -26.05 2.35 -17.47
C VAL A 13 -25.77 3.12 -16.19
N TYR A 14 -25.28 2.41 -15.17
CA TYR A 14 -24.89 3.00 -13.89
C TYR A 14 -23.38 2.91 -13.73
N CYS A 15 -22.75 4.04 -13.41
CA CYS A 15 -21.32 4.12 -13.12
C CYS A 15 -21.09 4.69 -11.71
N PHE A 16 -19.90 4.47 -11.15
CA PHE A 16 -19.53 5.13 -9.89
C PHE A 16 -19.32 6.62 -10.13
N VAL A 17 -19.74 7.44 -9.16
CA VAL A 17 -19.59 8.91 -9.24
C VAL A 17 -18.12 9.33 -9.23
N HIS A 18 -17.24 8.56 -8.60
CA HIS A 18 -15.80 8.82 -8.54
C HIS A 18 -15.02 7.50 -8.42
N LEU A 19 -13.82 7.42 -9.03
CA LEU A 19 -12.99 6.21 -9.03
C LEU A 19 -12.60 5.78 -7.61
N SER A 20 -12.30 6.73 -6.71
CA SER A 20 -11.98 6.40 -5.32
C SER A 20 -13.10 5.67 -4.59
N ILE A 21 -14.37 5.92 -4.95
CA ILE A 21 -15.51 5.18 -4.38
C ILE A 21 -15.49 3.73 -4.86
N GLN A 22 -15.20 3.52 -6.15
CA GLN A 22 -15.06 2.19 -6.72
C GLN A 22 -13.92 1.42 -6.04
N GLU A 23 -12.76 2.05 -5.88
CA GLU A 23 -11.58 1.44 -5.26
C GLU A 23 -11.80 1.16 -3.77
N HIS A 24 -12.44 2.08 -3.05
CA HIS A 24 -12.81 1.87 -1.66
C HIS A 24 -13.77 0.69 -1.48
N LEU A 25 -14.80 0.60 -2.33
CA LEU A 25 -15.75 -0.52 -2.28
C LEU A 25 -15.11 -1.84 -2.70
N ALA A 26 -14.17 -1.82 -3.65
CA ALA A 26 -13.39 -2.99 -4.01
C ALA A 26 -12.51 -3.46 -2.85
N ALA A 27 -11.83 -2.53 -2.14
CA ALA A 27 -11.04 -2.83 -0.95
C ALA A 27 -11.92 -3.42 0.17
N LEU A 28 -13.08 -2.81 0.41
CA LEU A 28 -14.07 -3.31 1.36
C LEU A 28 -14.53 -4.73 0.99
N TYR A 29 -14.83 -4.98 -0.28
CA TYR A 29 -15.23 -6.31 -0.76
C TYR A 29 -14.15 -7.36 -0.48
N VAL A 30 -12.89 -7.06 -0.80
CA VAL A 30 -11.75 -7.96 -0.54
C VAL A 30 -11.61 -8.25 0.95
N HIS A 31 -11.63 -7.20 1.77
CA HIS A 31 -11.47 -7.30 3.23
C HIS A 31 -12.59 -8.12 3.88
N LEU A 32 -13.85 -7.78 3.58
CA LEU A 32 -15.01 -8.48 4.15
C LEU A 32 -15.10 -9.93 3.68
N THR A 33 -14.77 -10.20 2.43
CA THR A 33 -14.71 -11.57 1.90
C THR A 33 -13.69 -12.40 2.66
N PHE A 34 -12.49 -11.87 2.89
CA PHE A 34 -11.48 -12.59 3.64
C PHE A 34 -11.91 -12.82 5.10
N ILE A 35 -12.49 -11.82 5.76
CA ILE A 35 -12.95 -11.98 7.15
C ILE A 35 -14.03 -13.07 7.26
N LYS A 36 -15.02 -13.07 6.35
CA LYS A 36 -16.17 -13.99 6.40
C LYS A 36 -15.85 -15.40 5.90
N GLU A 37 -15.11 -15.49 4.79
CA GLU A 37 -14.94 -16.73 4.03
C GLU A 37 -13.51 -17.28 4.08
N LYS A 38 -12.55 -16.55 4.69
CA LYS A 38 -11.11 -16.87 4.65
C LYS A 38 -10.58 -17.05 3.23
N ARG A 39 -11.19 -16.35 2.28
CA ARG A 39 -10.88 -16.44 0.85
C ARG A 39 -10.21 -15.17 0.37
N ASN A 40 -9.01 -15.30 -0.18
CA ASN A 40 -8.33 -14.21 -0.87
C ASN A 40 -8.80 -14.13 -2.33
N VAL A 41 -9.62 -13.14 -2.66
CA VAL A 41 -10.15 -12.94 -4.02
C VAL A 41 -9.07 -12.47 -5.00
N LEU A 42 -7.97 -11.91 -4.49
CA LEU A 42 -6.84 -11.43 -5.30
C LEU A 42 -6.01 -12.59 -5.84
N LYS A 43 -6.24 -13.83 -5.39
CA LYS A 43 -5.54 -15.02 -5.91
C LYS A 43 -5.81 -15.28 -7.39
N GLN A 44 -7.04 -15.02 -7.82
CA GLN A 44 -7.49 -15.41 -9.16
C GLN A 44 -6.78 -14.59 -10.25
N SER A 45 -6.45 -13.32 -9.96
CA SER A 45 -5.61 -12.49 -10.84
C SER A 45 -4.15 -12.90 -10.82
N LEU A 46 -3.62 -13.37 -9.68
CA LEU A 46 -2.24 -13.87 -9.59
C LEU A 46 -2.01 -15.12 -10.44
N ASN A 47 -2.94 -16.09 -10.42
CA ASN A 47 -2.88 -17.29 -11.25
C ASN A 47 -2.77 -16.98 -12.75
N HIS A 48 -3.32 -15.85 -13.21
CA HIS A 48 -3.26 -15.45 -14.62
C HIS A 48 -1.94 -14.74 -14.99
N LEU A 49 -1.25 -14.17 -13.99
CA LEU A 49 0.06 -13.52 -14.14
C LEU A 49 1.24 -14.52 -14.09
N PHE A 50 1.05 -15.69 -13.48
CA PHE A 50 2.09 -16.73 -13.34
C PHE A 50 2.31 -17.60 -14.59
N PHE A 51 1.60 -17.35 -15.69
CA PHE A 51 1.87 -18.03 -16.97
C PHE A 51 2.92 -17.30 -17.83
N ASP A 52 3.37 -16.12 -17.41
CA ASP A 52 4.47 -15.38 -18.05
C ASP A 52 5.75 -15.49 -17.21
N ASN A 53 6.52 -16.56 -17.48
CA ASN A 53 7.94 -16.84 -17.20
C ASN A 53 8.72 -15.87 -16.27
N ASP A 54 8.47 -15.92 -14.96
CA ASP A 54 9.35 -15.36 -13.93
C ASP A 54 9.62 -16.46 -12.87
N ASP A 55 10.63 -17.30 -13.14
CA ASP A 55 10.90 -18.57 -12.44
C ASP A 55 11.18 -18.42 -10.93
N ASP A 56 11.68 -17.27 -10.49
CA ASP A 56 11.98 -17.01 -9.07
C ASP A 56 10.73 -16.79 -8.20
N VAL A 57 9.60 -16.39 -8.79
CA VAL A 57 8.35 -16.14 -8.06
C VAL A 57 7.55 -17.44 -7.85
N ILE A 58 7.66 -18.37 -8.79
CA ILE A 58 6.88 -19.63 -8.79
C ILE A 58 7.33 -20.56 -7.65
N SER A 59 8.64 -20.62 -7.37
CA SER A 59 9.21 -21.47 -6.30
C SER A 59 8.76 -21.05 -4.90
N TYR A 60 8.77 -19.74 -4.59
CA TYR A 60 8.37 -19.24 -3.27
C TYR A 60 6.85 -19.33 -3.05
N TYR A 61 6.02 -19.08 -4.07
CA TYR A 61 4.57 -18.99 -3.91
C TYR A 61 3.79 -20.28 -4.21
N SER A 62 4.36 -21.25 -4.93
CA SER A 62 3.72 -22.55 -5.18
C SER A 62 3.36 -23.31 -3.89
N GLY A 63 4.17 -23.15 -2.82
CA GLY A 63 3.87 -23.69 -1.48
C GLY A 63 2.76 -22.95 -0.72
N TYR A 64 2.70 -21.62 -0.85
CA TYR A 64 1.75 -20.73 -0.14
C TYR A 64 0.38 -20.60 -0.81
N ILE A 65 0.25 -21.09 -2.05
CA ILE A 65 -1.03 -21.11 -2.79
C ILE A 65 -2.03 -22.10 -2.17
N LYS A 66 -1.61 -22.98 -1.26
CA LYS A 66 -2.51 -23.79 -0.43
C LYS A 66 -2.94 -23.01 0.81
N ASN A 67 -4.05 -22.27 0.66
CA ASN A 67 -4.77 -21.51 1.69
C ASN A 67 -4.01 -20.30 2.26
N PHE A 68 -4.50 -19.11 1.95
CA PHE A 68 -4.09 -17.91 2.66
C PHE A 68 -4.67 -17.98 4.07
N GLU A 69 -3.82 -18.19 5.07
CA GLU A 69 -4.25 -18.38 6.45
C GLU A 69 -4.45 -17.02 7.15
N THR A 70 -3.78 -15.97 6.67
CA THR A 70 -3.72 -14.68 7.37
C THR A 70 -4.13 -13.49 6.49
N LEU A 71 -4.54 -12.40 7.15
CA LEU A 71 -4.85 -11.14 6.48
C LEU A 71 -3.58 -10.50 5.87
N SER A 72 -2.42 -10.75 6.50
CA SER A 72 -1.10 -10.36 6.00
C SER A 72 -0.85 -10.91 4.59
N ASP A 73 -1.26 -12.14 4.31
CA ASP A 73 -1.07 -12.71 2.97
C ASP A 73 -1.96 -12.04 1.89
N VAL A 74 -3.17 -11.61 2.28
CA VAL A 74 -4.04 -10.81 1.40
C VAL A 74 -3.39 -9.47 1.10
N HIS A 75 -2.83 -8.80 2.10
CA HIS A 75 -2.10 -7.54 1.92
C HIS A 75 -0.88 -7.73 1.01
N ARG A 76 -0.07 -8.77 1.22
CA ARG A 76 1.06 -9.09 0.35
C ARG A 76 0.64 -9.28 -1.10
N SER A 77 -0.48 -9.96 -1.32
CA SER A 77 -1.06 -10.14 -2.67
C SER A 77 -1.47 -8.81 -3.31
N ALA A 78 -2.08 -7.91 -2.53
CA ALA A 78 -2.49 -6.58 -2.99
C ALA A 78 -1.27 -5.70 -3.31
N VAL A 79 -0.26 -5.68 -2.44
CA VAL A 79 1.00 -4.96 -2.66
C VAL A 79 1.66 -5.45 -3.94
N TYR A 80 1.78 -6.76 -4.13
CA TYR A 80 2.36 -7.34 -5.34
C TYR A 80 1.63 -6.89 -6.61
N GLN A 81 0.29 -6.99 -6.65
CA GLN A 81 -0.48 -6.57 -7.83
C GLN A 81 -0.35 -5.08 -8.11
N THR A 82 -0.32 -4.27 -7.06
CA THR A 82 -0.12 -2.82 -7.17
C THR A 82 1.25 -2.51 -7.76
N LEU A 83 2.31 -3.19 -7.30
CA LEU A 83 3.66 -3.03 -7.84
C LEU A 83 3.82 -3.55 -9.27
N LYS A 84 3.04 -4.54 -9.71
CA LYS A 84 3.00 -5.00 -11.10
C LYS A 84 2.17 -4.09 -12.01
N SER A 85 1.29 -3.26 -11.45
CA SER A 85 0.52 -2.28 -12.23
C SER A 85 1.45 -1.25 -12.89
N GLN A 86 1.19 -0.96 -14.16
CA GLN A 86 1.92 0.06 -14.91
C GLN A 86 1.34 1.47 -14.70
N THR A 87 0.07 1.57 -14.30
CA THR A 87 -0.69 2.84 -14.32
C THR A 87 -1.09 3.36 -12.93
N GLY A 88 -0.67 2.70 -11.85
CA GLY A 88 -0.99 3.12 -10.47
C GLY A 88 -2.48 3.02 -10.10
N HIS A 89 -3.32 2.43 -10.97
CA HIS A 89 -4.77 2.32 -10.76
C HIS A 89 -5.20 1.43 -9.57
N LEU A 90 -4.25 0.84 -8.85
CA LEU A 90 -4.47 0.06 -7.64
C LEU A 90 -3.95 0.78 -6.39
N ASP A 91 -3.38 1.98 -6.52
CA ASP A 91 -2.69 2.68 -5.43
C ASP A 91 -3.68 3.12 -4.34
N LEU A 92 -4.83 3.69 -4.73
CA LEU A 92 -5.89 4.05 -3.79
C LEU A 92 -6.56 2.80 -3.21
N PHE A 93 -6.83 1.79 -4.06
CA PHE A 93 -7.33 0.50 -3.60
C PHE A 93 -6.46 -0.11 -2.50
N LEU A 94 -5.14 -0.14 -2.70
CA LEU A 94 -4.19 -0.70 -1.72
C LEU A 94 -4.23 0.08 -0.41
N ARG A 95 -4.17 1.41 -0.49
CA ARG A 95 -4.26 2.29 0.69
C ARG A 95 -5.54 2.05 1.48
N PHE A 96 -6.70 2.01 0.82
CA PHE A 96 -7.97 1.70 1.48
C PHE A 96 -7.98 0.31 2.10
N LEU A 97 -7.45 -0.71 1.41
CA LEU A 97 -7.43 -2.07 1.93
C LEU A 97 -6.61 -2.17 3.22
N LEU A 98 -5.44 -1.54 3.25
CA LEU A 98 -4.58 -1.50 4.43
C LEU A 98 -5.21 -0.68 5.55
N GLY A 99 -5.78 0.49 5.25
CA GLY A 99 -6.49 1.31 6.22
C GLY A 99 -7.68 0.57 6.86
N LEU A 100 -8.45 -0.20 6.09
CA LEU A 100 -9.56 -1.02 6.61
C LEU A 100 -9.09 -2.10 7.60
N SER A 101 -7.82 -2.51 7.53
CA SER A 101 -7.23 -3.48 8.44
C SER A 101 -6.87 -2.90 9.82
N LEU A 102 -6.92 -1.58 10.00
CA LEU A 102 -6.72 -0.96 11.31
C LEU A 102 -7.85 -1.35 12.29
N GLU A 103 -7.49 -1.60 13.54
CA GLU A 103 -8.45 -1.95 14.61
C GLU A 103 -9.55 -0.90 14.78
N SER A 104 -9.21 0.39 14.65
CA SER A 104 -10.15 1.51 14.71
C SER A 104 -11.25 1.40 13.65
N ASN A 105 -10.89 1.01 12.42
CA ASN A 105 -11.82 0.85 11.31
C ASN A 105 -12.61 -0.47 11.43
N GLN A 106 -11.99 -1.52 11.95
CA GLN A 106 -12.69 -2.79 12.20
C GLN A 106 -13.82 -2.65 13.22
N LYS A 107 -13.66 -1.80 14.24
CA LYS A 107 -14.74 -1.50 15.21
C LYS A 107 -15.99 -0.94 14.52
N LEU A 108 -15.81 -0.10 13.49
CA LEU A 108 -16.92 0.43 12.69
C LEU A 108 -17.56 -0.68 11.83
N LEU A 109 -16.74 -1.55 11.25
CA LEU A 109 -17.18 -2.66 10.41
C LEU A 109 -17.88 -3.78 11.20
N HIS A 110 -17.65 -3.89 12.52
CA HIS A 110 -18.33 -4.87 13.39
C HIS A 110 -19.86 -4.69 13.40
N SER A 111 -20.35 -3.47 13.12
CA SER A 111 -21.80 -3.24 12.94
C SER A 111 -22.37 -3.86 11.66
N LEU A 112 -21.52 -4.04 10.64
CA LEU A 112 -21.89 -4.56 9.31
C LEU A 112 -21.63 -6.06 9.18
N VAL A 113 -20.73 -6.61 9.99
CA VAL A 113 -20.32 -8.02 9.96
C VAL A 113 -20.19 -8.58 11.36
N THR A 114 -21.01 -9.57 11.70
CA THR A 114 -20.85 -10.38 12.91
C THR A 114 -19.49 -11.08 12.83
N GLN A 115 -18.58 -10.72 13.73
CA GLN A 115 -17.18 -11.14 13.63
C GLN A 115 -17.06 -12.66 13.90
N THR A 116 -16.91 -13.46 12.84
CA THR A 116 -16.68 -14.91 12.96
C THR A 116 -15.18 -15.18 13.13
N GLY A 117 -14.72 -15.10 14.37
CA GLY A 117 -13.36 -15.50 14.78
C GLY A 117 -12.30 -14.41 14.59
N SER A 118 -11.34 -14.37 15.51
CA SER A 118 -10.16 -13.52 15.43
C SER A 118 -9.35 -13.92 14.20
N SER A 119 -9.38 -13.13 13.12
CA SER A 119 -8.33 -13.23 12.12
C SER A 119 -7.01 -12.92 12.84
N SER A 120 -6.02 -13.81 12.70
CA SER A 120 -4.63 -13.49 13.00
C SER A 120 -4.25 -12.24 12.19
N GLN A 121 -4.26 -11.09 12.85
CA GLN A 121 -3.91 -9.81 12.26
C GLN A 121 -2.45 -9.58 12.54
N ASN A 122 -1.59 -10.03 11.63
CA ASN A 122 -0.19 -9.70 11.70
C ASN A 122 0.08 -8.41 10.90
N ARG A 123 -0.31 -7.27 11.49
CA ARG A 123 -0.02 -5.94 10.94
C ARG A 123 1.49 -5.78 10.75
N ASP A 124 2.28 -6.25 11.71
CA ASP A 124 3.73 -6.11 11.70
C ASP A 124 4.35 -6.85 10.53
N GLU A 125 3.88 -8.06 10.18
CA GLU A 125 4.32 -8.75 8.96
C GLU A 125 4.02 -7.96 7.68
N THR A 126 2.87 -7.28 7.62
CA THR A 126 2.49 -6.44 6.47
C THR A 126 3.43 -5.25 6.37
N VAL A 127 3.65 -4.56 7.48
CA VAL A 127 4.58 -3.43 7.60
C VAL A 127 5.99 -3.83 7.18
N GLN A 128 6.52 -4.93 7.73
CA GLN A 128 7.86 -5.42 7.40
C GLN A 128 7.99 -5.79 5.93
N TYR A 129 6.94 -6.37 5.33
CA TYR A 129 6.93 -6.66 3.91
C TYR A 129 6.97 -5.39 3.06
N ILE A 130 6.20 -4.36 3.41
CA ILE A 130 6.20 -3.08 2.72
C ILE A 130 7.57 -2.40 2.83
N LYS A 131 8.16 -2.35 4.04
CA LYS A 131 9.51 -1.81 4.26
C LYS A 131 10.55 -2.53 3.40
N LYS A 132 10.48 -3.87 3.34
CA LYS A 132 11.32 -4.67 2.44
C LYS A 132 11.12 -4.24 0.99
N LYS A 133 9.88 -4.06 0.52
CA LYS A 133 9.63 -3.60 -0.86
C LYS A 133 10.15 -2.20 -1.15
N ILE A 134 10.07 -1.28 -0.19
CA ILE A 134 10.67 0.06 -0.32
C ILE A 134 12.20 -0.02 -0.43
N SER A 135 12.84 -1.04 0.17
CA SER A 135 14.28 -1.27 0.03
C SER A 135 14.71 -1.84 -1.33
N GLU A 136 13.78 -2.35 -2.14
CA GLU A 136 14.04 -2.95 -3.46
C GLU A 136 13.97 -1.89 -4.58
N ASP A 137 14.88 -0.92 -4.63
CA ASP A 137 15.03 0.16 -5.65
C ASP A 137 13.86 0.31 -6.66
N LEU A 138 12.69 0.71 -6.16
CA LEU A 138 11.48 0.83 -6.96
C LEU A 138 11.44 2.19 -7.68
N PRO A 139 10.64 2.34 -8.76
CA PRO A 139 10.31 3.65 -9.29
C PRO A 139 9.76 4.58 -8.19
N PRO A 140 10.11 5.88 -8.19
CA PRO A 140 9.72 6.83 -7.16
C PRO A 140 8.21 6.83 -6.85
N GLU A 141 7.36 6.73 -7.87
CA GLU A 141 5.90 6.74 -7.73
C GLU A 141 5.40 5.54 -6.93
N LYS A 142 6.00 4.36 -7.15
CA LYS A 142 5.67 3.13 -6.42
C LYS A 142 6.18 3.20 -4.98
N SER A 143 7.38 3.73 -4.78
CA SER A 143 7.91 4.00 -3.43
C SER A 143 6.99 4.95 -2.67
N ILE A 144 6.58 6.08 -3.26
CA ILE A 144 5.64 7.04 -2.67
C ILE A 144 4.35 6.35 -2.24
N ASN A 145 3.76 5.52 -3.11
CA ASN A 145 2.55 4.80 -2.76
C ASN A 145 2.76 3.83 -1.58
N LEU A 146 3.87 3.11 -1.52
CA LEU A 146 4.18 2.23 -0.39
C LEU A 146 4.45 2.99 0.92
N PHE A 147 5.03 4.18 0.85
CA PHE A 147 5.17 5.05 2.00
C PHE A 147 3.79 5.53 2.51
N HIS A 148 2.87 5.90 1.62
CA HIS A 148 1.49 6.17 2.02
C HIS A 148 0.84 4.96 2.68
N CYS A 149 1.11 3.75 2.17
CA CYS A 149 0.60 2.52 2.76
C CYS A 149 1.08 2.33 4.21
N LEU A 150 2.31 2.72 4.55
CA LEU A 150 2.79 2.72 5.93
C LEU A 150 2.04 3.74 6.80
N ASN A 151 1.80 4.95 6.27
CA ASN A 151 1.00 5.96 6.96
C ASN A 151 -0.43 5.47 7.23
N GLU A 152 -1.07 4.80 6.26
CA GLU A 152 -2.40 4.20 6.43
C GLU A 152 -2.41 3.08 7.50
N LEU A 153 -1.27 2.43 7.76
CA LEU A 153 -1.09 1.44 8.82
C LEU A 153 -0.70 2.06 10.17
N GLY A 154 -0.48 3.37 10.21
CA GLY A 154 0.02 4.11 11.37
C GLY A 154 1.46 3.74 11.75
N ASP A 155 2.30 3.39 10.77
CA ASP A 155 3.74 3.14 10.97
C ASP A 155 4.55 4.33 10.49
N ASP A 156 5.01 5.14 11.44
CA ASP A 156 5.87 6.31 11.19
C ASP A 156 7.36 5.98 11.34
N SER A 157 7.70 4.72 11.61
CA SER A 157 9.05 4.34 12.03
C SER A 157 10.12 4.61 10.98
N LEU A 158 9.82 4.47 9.67
CA LEU A 158 10.76 4.85 8.61
C LEU A 158 10.99 6.36 8.59
N VAL A 159 9.95 7.16 8.85
CA VAL A 159 10.07 8.62 8.93
C VAL A 159 10.94 8.99 10.13
N GLU A 160 10.71 8.36 11.28
CA GLU A 160 11.52 8.57 12.50
C GLU A 160 12.99 8.16 12.31
N GLU A 161 13.23 6.99 11.72
CA GLU A 161 14.57 6.47 11.43
C GLU A 161 15.35 7.47 10.56
N ILE A 162 14.70 7.96 9.50
CA ILE A 162 15.32 8.93 8.61
C ILE A 162 15.52 10.29 9.28
N GLN A 163 14.54 10.79 10.04
CA GLN A 163 14.73 12.02 10.82
C GLN A 163 15.90 11.90 11.81
N GLN A 164 16.12 10.73 12.41
CA GLN A 164 17.27 10.48 13.28
C GLN A 164 18.59 10.48 12.48
N TYR A 165 18.63 9.85 11.30
CA TYR A 165 19.81 9.87 10.43
C TYR A 165 20.19 11.28 9.97
N LEU A 166 19.21 12.09 9.58
CA LEU A 166 19.45 13.48 9.14
C LEU A 166 20.05 14.31 10.29
N LYS A 167 19.60 14.07 11.52
CA LYS A 167 20.16 14.73 12.72
C LYS A 167 21.55 14.21 13.09
N SER A 168 21.88 12.95 12.82
CA SER A 168 23.17 12.36 13.16
C SER A 168 24.28 12.65 12.14
N GLY A 169 23.95 13.22 10.96
CA GLY A 169 24.94 13.59 9.93
C GLY A 169 25.64 12.40 9.28
N THR A 170 25.17 11.18 9.52
CA THR A 170 25.71 9.95 8.94
C THR A 170 24.96 9.63 7.65
N GLN A 171 25.65 9.67 6.51
CA GLN A 171 25.08 9.24 5.22
C GLN A 171 24.73 7.75 5.27
N SER A 172 23.43 7.43 5.30
CA SER A 172 22.96 6.16 4.77
C SER A 172 22.69 6.32 3.27
N GLU A 173 22.98 5.27 2.50
CA GLU A 173 22.70 5.21 1.07
C GLU A 173 21.20 4.94 0.87
N LEU A 174 20.36 5.98 1.02
CA LEU A 174 18.99 5.92 0.50
C LEU A 174 19.03 6.04 -1.02
N SER A 175 18.26 5.20 -1.71
CA SER A 175 18.13 5.33 -3.17
C SER A 175 17.41 6.63 -3.55
N PRO A 176 17.58 7.15 -4.78
CA PRO A 176 16.87 8.34 -5.24
C PRO A 176 15.34 8.24 -5.10
N SER A 177 14.78 7.03 -5.26
CA SER A 177 13.34 6.80 -5.11
C SER A 177 12.88 6.84 -3.66
N GLN A 178 13.70 6.36 -2.72
CA GLN A 178 13.45 6.48 -1.28
C GLN A 178 13.50 7.93 -0.81
N TRP A 179 14.48 8.71 -1.29
CA TRP A 179 14.54 10.16 -1.02
C TRP A 179 13.32 10.90 -1.54
N SER A 180 12.93 10.62 -2.79
CA SER A 180 11.76 11.25 -3.41
C SER A 180 10.49 10.95 -2.62
N ALA A 181 10.32 9.70 -2.20
CA ALA A 181 9.16 9.27 -1.45
C ALA A 181 9.10 9.85 -0.03
N LEU A 182 10.24 9.91 0.64
CA LEU A 182 10.35 10.55 1.95
C LEU A 182 10.00 12.04 1.89
N VAL A 183 10.61 12.79 0.97
CA VAL A 183 10.35 14.23 0.83
C VAL A 183 8.87 14.47 0.57
N PHE A 184 8.26 13.66 -0.30
CA PHE A 184 6.83 13.72 -0.54
C PHE A 184 6.01 13.49 0.73
N VAL A 185 6.33 12.48 1.53
CA VAL A 185 5.62 12.21 2.79
C VAL A 185 5.83 13.31 3.82
N LEU A 186 7.05 13.83 3.99
CA LEU A 186 7.31 14.94 4.91
C LEU A 186 6.47 16.17 4.54
N LEU A 187 6.39 16.48 3.24
CA LEU A 187 5.60 17.59 2.71
C LEU A 187 4.08 17.38 2.80
N THR A 188 3.61 16.13 2.83
CA THR A 188 2.18 15.80 2.83
C THR A 188 1.66 15.29 4.17
N SER A 189 2.55 15.01 5.13
CA SER A 189 2.18 14.71 6.50
C SER A 189 1.49 15.94 7.09
N ALA A 190 0.42 15.74 7.85
CA ALA A 190 -0.37 16.81 8.47
C ALA A 190 0.39 17.59 9.57
N GLN A 191 1.71 17.49 9.63
CA GLN A 191 2.53 18.45 10.35
C GLN A 191 2.50 19.77 9.57
N ASP A 192 1.95 20.81 10.21
CA ASP A 192 1.97 22.19 9.74
C ASP A 192 3.42 22.69 9.58
N LEU A 193 4.07 22.27 8.49
CA LEU A 193 5.32 22.86 8.03
C LEU A 193 4.93 24.09 7.21
N GLU A 194 4.80 25.25 7.86
CA GLU A 194 4.62 26.54 7.16
C GLU A 194 5.70 26.76 6.09
N GLU A 195 6.90 26.20 6.31
CA GLU A 195 8.02 26.20 5.35
C GLU A 195 8.84 24.91 5.49
N PHE A 196 8.98 24.16 4.39
CA PHE A 196 9.86 22.99 4.32
C PHE A 196 11.30 23.43 4.03
N ASP A 197 12.14 23.42 5.07
CA ASP A 197 13.54 23.80 4.94
C ASP A 197 14.42 22.57 4.70
N LEU A 198 14.75 22.32 3.43
CA LEU A 198 15.68 21.29 2.98
C LEU A 198 17.04 21.38 3.71
N ASN A 199 17.52 22.58 4.05
CA ASN A 199 18.83 22.77 4.67
C ASN A 199 18.92 22.23 6.10
N LYS A 200 17.78 21.96 6.77
CA LYS A 200 17.76 21.27 8.07
C LYS A 200 18.16 19.80 7.98
N TYR A 201 18.10 19.24 6.78
CA TYR A 201 18.26 17.82 6.52
C TYR A 201 19.54 17.51 5.74
N PHE A 202 20.19 18.52 5.17
CA PHE A 202 21.51 18.39 4.57
C PHE A 202 22.56 19.06 5.44
N THR A 203 23.58 18.31 5.88
CA THR A 203 24.82 18.92 6.38
C THR A 203 25.58 19.56 5.22
N PRO A 204 25.88 20.88 5.24
CA PRO A 204 26.56 21.57 4.15
C PRO A 204 28.03 21.13 3.93
N ASP A 205 28.57 20.32 4.84
CA ASP A 205 29.97 19.94 4.82
C ASP A 205 30.21 18.73 3.92
N LYS A 206 30.14 18.95 2.60
CA LYS A 206 30.97 18.33 1.54
C LYS A 206 30.36 18.58 0.15
N ILE A 207 30.20 19.84 -0.24
CA ILE A 207 30.46 20.20 -1.63
C ILE A 207 31.97 20.37 -1.72
N ARG A 208 32.68 19.28 -2.02
CA ARG A 208 34.06 19.39 -2.49
C ARG A 208 33.96 19.69 -3.97
N ASP A 209 34.38 20.90 -4.33
CA ASP A 209 34.68 21.27 -5.71
C ASP A 209 35.74 20.29 -6.27
N GLU A 210 35.32 19.42 -7.19
CA GLU A 210 36.18 18.79 -8.21
C GLU A 210 35.45 18.82 -9.55
#